data_AF-X1PNX3-F1
#
_entry.id   AF-X1PNX3-F1
#
_cell.length_a   1.000
_cell.length_b   1.000
_cell.length_c   1.000
_cell.angle_alpha   90.00
_cell.angle_beta   90.00
_cell.angle_gamma   90.00
#
_symmetry.space_group_name_H-M   'P 1'
#
loop_
_entity.id
_entity.type
_entity.pdbx_description
1 polymer ?
#
loop_
_entity_poly.entity_id
_entity_poly.type
_entity_poly.pdbx_seq_one_letter_code
_entity_poly.pdbx_strand_id
1 'polypeptide(L)'
;EQEQEQEQQGGGEWLLLNIIEGANVFDLLLIEGLEELLVMDEVETGKYTQIRMTVDKVEVSIGNGGLKEATLPSGELKFVRPFDVVAGETTILLLDFDADKSVVVTGGGKVIVRPVVKLSIHQQGKPHQLTSVEGTISAVDTEAATVSIIPAGESEAIVLDVLPQTEITLDGDEANLDDLVELEEGNSVTADYYLDNLKAVQIAVQSPPES
;
A
#
# COMPACT_ATOMS: atom_id res chain seq x y z
N GLU A 1 -31.27 7.91 -25.31
CA GLU A 1 -30.82 6.85 -24.39
C GLU A 1 -30.07 7.50 -23.25
N GLN A 2 -30.45 7.21 -22.00
CA GLN A 2 -29.72 7.64 -20.80
C GLN A 2 -28.94 6.42 -20.33
N GLU A 3 -27.62 6.45 -20.47
CA GLU A 3 -26.75 5.43 -19.89
C GLU A 3 -26.64 5.73 -18.39
N GLN A 4 -27.09 4.76 -17.60
CA GLN A 4 -26.98 4.73 -16.15
C GLN A 4 -25.51 4.48 -15.79
N GLU A 5 -24.88 5.45 -15.12
CA GLU A 5 -23.64 5.20 -14.40
C GLU A 5 -23.97 4.32 -13.18
N GLN A 6 -23.57 3.06 -13.26
CA GLN A 6 -23.55 2.18 -12.10
C GLN A 6 -22.41 2.61 -11.18
N GLU A 7 -22.76 3.32 -10.11
CA GLU A 7 -21.92 3.43 -8.92
C GLU A 7 -21.73 2.02 -8.33
N GLN A 8 -20.63 1.36 -8.68
CA GLN A 8 -20.18 0.20 -7.92
C GLN A 8 -19.70 0.71 -6.56
N GLN A 9 -20.58 0.61 -5.57
CA GLN A 9 -20.29 0.75 -4.14
C GLN A 9 -19.42 -0.44 -3.70
N GLY A 10 -18.11 -0.32 -3.89
CA GLY A 10 -17.13 -1.11 -3.15
C GLY A 10 -16.99 -0.47 -1.76
N GLY A 11 -17.49 -1.14 -0.73
CA GLY A 11 -17.48 -0.66 0.66
C GLY A 11 -16.08 -0.70 1.28
N GLY A 12 -15.27 0.31 0.99
CA GLY A 12 -14.01 0.61 1.67
C GLY A 12 -13.93 2.09 2.03
N GLU A 13 -13.19 2.41 3.09
CA GLU A 13 -12.95 3.79 3.51
C GLU A 13 -11.92 4.48 2.59
N TRP A 14 -12.16 5.74 2.24
CA TRP A 14 -11.22 6.54 1.45
C TRP A 14 -10.29 7.31 2.38
N LEU A 15 -8.99 7.10 2.22
CA LEU A 15 -7.98 7.94 2.86
C LEU A 15 -7.72 9.18 1.99
N LEU A 16 -7.96 10.37 2.54
CA LEU A 16 -7.70 11.64 1.87
C LEU A 16 -6.25 12.08 2.12
N LEU A 17 -5.50 12.29 1.04
CA LEU A 17 -4.15 12.84 1.09
C LEU A 17 -4.16 14.29 0.64
N ASN A 18 -3.48 15.17 1.39
CA ASN A 18 -3.38 16.57 1.03
C ASN A 18 -2.22 16.81 0.07
N ILE A 19 -2.49 17.44 -1.07
CA ILE A 19 -1.44 17.86 -2.00
C ILE A 19 -0.51 18.85 -1.29
N ILE A 20 0.79 18.77 -1.60
CA ILE A 20 1.80 19.66 -1.02
C ILE A 20 1.42 21.12 -1.31
N GLU A 21 1.51 21.96 -0.28
CA GLU A 21 1.14 23.37 -0.37
C GLU A 21 1.96 24.09 -1.44
N GLY A 22 1.28 24.73 -2.40
CA GLY A 22 1.91 25.41 -3.54
C GLY A 22 2.25 24.52 -4.74
N ALA A 23 2.06 23.19 -4.67
CA ALA A 23 2.24 22.24 -5.76
C ALA A 23 0.91 21.78 -6.39
N ASN A 24 -0.09 22.65 -6.44
CA ASN A 24 -1.44 22.31 -6.94
C ASN A 24 -1.64 22.60 -8.44
N VAL A 25 -0.57 22.96 -9.16
CA VAL A 25 -0.57 23.15 -10.62
C VAL A 25 0.67 22.48 -11.19
N PHE A 26 0.47 21.56 -12.14
CA PHE A 26 1.54 20.86 -12.84
C PHE A 26 1.50 21.22 -14.32
N ASP A 27 2.61 21.76 -14.84
CA ASP A 27 2.80 21.93 -16.27
C ASP A 27 3.43 20.66 -16.84
N LEU A 28 2.59 19.80 -17.41
CA LEU A 28 3.01 18.51 -17.97
C LEU A 28 4.08 18.63 -19.06
N LEU A 29 4.20 19.79 -19.73
CA LEU A 29 5.21 20.01 -20.75
C LEU A 29 6.57 20.38 -20.15
N LEU A 30 6.59 21.04 -18.99
CA LEU A 30 7.83 21.37 -18.28
C LEU A 30 8.44 20.16 -17.57
N ILE A 31 7.62 19.17 -17.24
CA ILE A 31 8.04 17.94 -16.56
C ILE A 31 8.14 16.73 -17.50
N GLU A 32 8.14 16.93 -18.81
CA GLU A 32 8.32 15.82 -19.76
C GLU A 32 9.68 15.13 -19.51
N GLY A 33 9.63 13.83 -19.16
CA GLY A 33 10.82 13.05 -18.82
C GLY A 33 11.40 13.34 -17.43
N LEU A 34 10.71 14.11 -16.60
CA LEU A 34 11.06 14.39 -15.20
C LEU A 34 10.00 13.80 -14.26
N GLU A 35 10.38 13.60 -13.00
CA GLU A 35 9.47 13.21 -11.93
C GLU A 35 9.29 14.40 -10.99
N GLU A 36 8.04 14.77 -10.70
CA GLU A 36 7.70 15.83 -9.73
C GLU A 36 6.80 15.25 -8.64
N LEU A 37 7.08 15.59 -7.38
CA LEU A 37 6.37 15.06 -6.23
C LEU A 37 5.00 15.73 -6.08
N LEU A 38 3.93 14.95 -6.21
CA LEU A 38 2.55 15.41 -6.01
C LEU A 38 2.15 15.46 -4.53
N VAL A 39 2.35 14.33 -3.85
CA VAL A 39 1.97 14.13 -2.45
C VAL A 39 2.88 13.08 -1.84
N MET A 40 3.16 13.25 -0.55
CA MET A 40 3.86 12.28 0.29
C MET A 40 3.17 12.30 1.64
N ASP A 41 2.78 11.13 2.12
CA ASP A 41 2.12 10.99 3.43
C ASP A 41 2.45 9.62 4.02
N GLU A 42 2.32 9.50 5.34
CA GLU A 42 2.39 8.23 6.05
C GLU A 42 0.98 7.67 6.19
N VAL A 43 0.78 6.42 5.76
CA VAL A 43 -0.53 5.77 5.73
C VAL A 43 -0.46 4.41 6.41
N GLU A 44 -1.61 3.90 6.87
CA GLU A 44 -1.67 2.58 7.48
C GLU A 44 -1.21 1.48 6.50
N THR A 45 -0.56 0.45 7.04
CA THR A 45 -0.20 -0.70 6.22
C THR A 45 -1.43 -1.48 5.82
N GLY A 46 -1.46 -1.97 4.59
CA GLY A 46 -2.57 -2.79 4.12
C GLY A 46 -2.74 -2.73 2.62
N LYS A 47 -3.87 -3.28 2.17
CA LYS A 47 -4.20 -3.40 0.75
C LYS A 47 -5.09 -2.26 0.30
N TYR A 48 -4.60 -1.50 -0.67
CA TYR A 48 -5.33 -0.44 -1.34
C TYR A 48 -5.79 -0.92 -2.71
N THR A 49 -6.98 -0.51 -3.12
CA THR A 49 -7.60 -1.05 -4.36
C THR A 49 -7.77 -0.01 -5.45
N GLN A 50 -7.79 1.27 -5.08
CA GLN A 50 -8.10 2.38 -5.96
C GLN A 50 -7.34 3.65 -5.59
N ILE A 51 -7.08 4.47 -6.60
CA ILE A 51 -6.58 5.84 -6.45
C ILE A 51 -7.55 6.76 -7.18
N ARG A 52 -7.93 7.86 -6.53
CA ARG A 52 -8.77 8.91 -7.12
C ARG A 52 -8.11 10.25 -6.90
N MET A 53 -8.00 11.02 -7.99
CA MET A 53 -7.51 12.39 -7.94
C MET A 53 -8.58 13.31 -8.52
N THR A 54 -9.04 14.26 -7.72
CA THR A 54 -9.92 15.34 -8.17
C THR A 54 -9.12 16.38 -8.92
N VAL A 55 -9.64 16.86 -10.05
CA VAL A 55 -8.98 17.87 -10.88
C VAL A 55 -9.87 19.09 -10.99
N ASP A 56 -9.42 20.21 -10.43
CA ASP A 56 -10.21 21.45 -10.42
C ASP A 56 -10.27 22.10 -11.81
N LYS A 57 -9.15 22.11 -12.53
CA LYS A 57 -9.03 22.82 -13.81
C LYS A 57 -7.94 22.20 -14.69
N VAL A 58 -8.16 22.21 -16.00
CA VAL A 58 -7.16 21.86 -17.00
C VAL A 58 -7.07 22.97 -18.03
N GLU A 59 -5.85 23.41 -18.34
CA GLU A 59 -5.58 24.39 -19.39
C GLU A 59 -4.67 23.78 -20.46
N VAL A 60 -4.94 24.11 -21.72
CA VAL A 60 -4.21 23.58 -22.88
C VAL A 60 -3.78 24.74 -23.77
N SER A 61 -2.52 24.72 -24.20
CA SER A 61 -2.03 25.59 -25.27
C SER A 61 -2.09 24.84 -26.61
N ILE A 62 -2.67 25.47 -27.64
CA ILE A 62 -2.77 24.89 -28.98
C ILE A 62 -2.01 25.79 -29.96
N GLY A 63 -0.90 25.27 -30.51
CA GLY A 63 0.00 26.01 -31.38
C GLY A 63 0.61 27.21 -30.66
N ASN A 64 0.60 28.39 -31.30
CA ASN A 64 1.12 29.63 -30.72
C ASN A 64 0.05 30.46 -29.99
N GLY A 65 -1.08 29.83 -29.64
CA GLY A 65 -2.16 30.48 -28.89
C GLY A 65 -1.82 30.62 -27.39
N GLY A 66 -2.61 31.42 -26.68
CA GLY A 66 -2.59 31.41 -25.22
C GLY A 66 -3.28 30.16 -24.64
N LEU A 67 -3.12 29.97 -23.32
CA LEU A 67 -3.81 28.92 -22.57
C LEU A 67 -5.34 29.05 -22.73
N LYS A 68 -6.00 27.91 -22.97
CA LYS A 68 -7.45 27.79 -23.00
C LYS A 68 -7.88 26.72 -22.02
N GLU A 69 -8.94 27.01 -21.28
CA GLU A 69 -9.57 26.01 -20.43
C GLU A 69 -10.13 24.86 -21.28
N ALA A 70 -9.83 23.63 -20.86
CA ALA A 70 -10.30 22.42 -21.50
C ALA A 70 -11.29 21.68 -20.60
N THR A 71 -12.28 21.04 -21.21
CA THR A 71 -13.23 20.21 -20.46
C THR A 71 -12.58 18.88 -20.13
N LEU A 72 -12.50 18.54 -18.84
CA LEU A 72 -12.27 17.18 -18.34
C LEU A 72 -13.62 16.55 -17.99
N PRO A 73 -14.18 15.63 -18.79
CA PRO A 73 -15.56 15.16 -18.61
C PRO A 73 -15.84 14.49 -17.26
N SER A 74 -14.87 13.75 -16.71
CA SER A 74 -15.01 13.05 -15.43
C SER A 74 -14.81 13.95 -14.22
N GLY A 75 -14.12 15.10 -14.36
CA GLY A 75 -13.66 15.91 -13.22
C GLY A 75 -12.61 15.24 -12.31
N GLU A 76 -12.35 13.94 -12.50
CA GLU A 76 -11.41 13.15 -11.71
C GLU A 76 -10.60 12.19 -12.59
N LEU A 77 -9.43 11.79 -12.09
CA LEU A 77 -8.69 10.62 -12.59
C LEU A 77 -8.90 9.48 -11.61
N LYS A 78 -9.35 8.34 -12.13
CA LYS A 78 -9.62 7.14 -11.34
C LYS A 78 -8.79 5.97 -11.86
N PHE A 79 -8.04 5.33 -10.95
CA PHE A 79 -7.23 4.15 -11.24
C PHE A 79 -7.71 2.99 -10.36
N VAL A 80 -8.16 1.91 -10.98
CA VAL A 80 -8.58 0.69 -10.29
C VAL A 80 -7.46 -0.34 -10.42
N ARG A 81 -6.44 -0.19 -9.58
CA ARG A 81 -5.26 -1.06 -9.56
C ARG A 81 -4.85 -1.33 -8.11
N PRO A 82 -5.02 -2.56 -7.61
CA PRO A 82 -4.62 -2.88 -6.24
C PRO A 82 -3.10 -2.81 -6.02
N PHE A 83 -2.71 -2.39 -4.82
CA PHE A 83 -1.35 -2.37 -4.32
C PHE A 83 -1.32 -2.49 -2.79
N ASP A 84 -0.18 -2.91 -2.26
CA ASP A 84 0.03 -3.05 -0.82
C ASP A 84 0.91 -1.89 -0.32
N VAL A 85 0.62 -1.39 0.87
CA VAL A 85 1.53 -0.52 1.63
C VAL A 85 2.08 -1.35 2.78
N VAL A 86 3.40 -1.44 2.85
CA VAL A 86 4.13 -2.28 3.82
C VAL A 86 4.84 -1.38 4.83
N ALA A 87 4.91 -1.78 6.09
CA ALA A 87 5.58 -0.94 7.09
C ALA A 87 7.07 -0.88 6.81
N GLY A 88 7.63 0.32 6.96
CA GLY A 88 9.05 0.57 6.74
C GLY A 88 9.45 0.63 5.27
N GLU A 89 8.51 0.48 4.34
CA GLU A 89 8.74 0.69 2.90
C GLU A 89 8.04 1.97 2.42
N THR A 90 8.59 2.56 1.36
CA THR A 90 7.95 3.65 0.61
C THR A 90 7.30 3.06 -0.64
N THR A 91 5.98 3.05 -0.70
CA THR A 91 5.24 2.75 -1.93
C THR A 91 5.19 3.98 -2.83
N ILE A 92 5.87 3.93 -3.97
CA ILE A 92 5.89 4.99 -4.98
C ILE A 92 4.86 4.68 -6.06
N LEU A 93 3.90 5.59 -6.23
CA LEU A 93 2.91 5.58 -7.30
C LEU A 93 3.31 6.61 -8.35
N LEU A 94 3.76 6.16 -9.52
CA LEU A 94 4.17 7.02 -10.62
C LEU A 94 3.04 7.14 -11.65
N LEU A 95 2.59 8.37 -11.89
CA LEU A 95 1.59 8.70 -12.91
C LEU A 95 2.27 9.28 -14.15
N ASP A 96 2.39 8.47 -15.19
CA ASP A 96 3.02 8.83 -16.46
C ASP A 96 1.94 9.34 -17.44
N PHE A 97 1.94 10.64 -17.70
CA PHE A 97 0.95 11.32 -18.54
C PHE A 97 1.41 11.44 -19.99
N ASP A 98 0.63 10.89 -20.93
CA ASP A 98 0.82 11.14 -22.36
C ASP A 98 -0.03 12.35 -22.77
N ALA A 99 0.53 13.55 -22.57
CA ALA A 99 -0.16 14.82 -22.81
C ALA A 99 -0.62 14.97 -24.28
N ASP A 100 0.20 14.52 -25.23
CA ASP A 100 -0.09 14.58 -26.66
C ASP A 100 -1.33 13.76 -27.04
N LYS A 101 -1.49 12.56 -26.47
CA LYS A 101 -2.68 11.74 -26.69
C LYS A 101 -3.88 12.13 -25.84
N SER A 102 -3.69 13.03 -24.88
CA SER A 102 -4.72 13.44 -23.94
C SER A 102 -5.64 14.55 -24.46
N VAL A 103 -5.23 15.29 -25.49
CA VAL A 103 -5.99 16.45 -25.99
C VAL A 103 -6.81 16.11 -27.23
N VAL A 104 -8.10 16.45 -27.21
CA VAL A 104 -9.01 16.30 -28.35
C VAL A 104 -9.68 17.64 -28.68
N VAL A 105 -9.47 18.13 -29.91
CA VAL A 105 -10.17 19.30 -30.43
C VAL A 105 -11.36 18.84 -31.26
N THR A 106 -12.56 19.21 -30.83
CA THR A 106 -13.80 18.91 -31.56
C THR A 106 -13.94 19.79 -32.82
N GLY A 107 -14.79 19.36 -33.76
CA GLY A 107 -15.08 20.15 -34.97
C GLY A 107 -15.67 21.55 -34.71
N GLY A 108 -16.20 21.80 -33.51
CA GLY A 108 -16.69 23.12 -33.06
C GLY A 108 -15.66 23.96 -32.31
N GLY A 109 -14.40 23.51 -32.22
CA GLY A 109 -13.32 24.24 -31.53
C GLY A 109 -13.31 24.08 -30.01
N LYS A 110 -14.23 23.31 -29.42
CA LYS A 110 -14.16 22.91 -28.01
C LYS A 110 -12.98 21.98 -27.78
N VAL A 111 -12.21 22.25 -26.73
CA VAL A 111 -11.07 21.43 -26.28
C VAL A 111 -11.54 20.51 -25.17
N ILE A 112 -11.34 19.21 -25.35
CA ILE A 112 -11.66 18.18 -24.37
C ILE A 112 -10.35 17.47 -24.01
N VAL A 113 -10.10 17.28 -22.73
CA VAL A 113 -8.97 16.49 -22.25
C VAL A 113 -9.48 15.13 -21.78
N ARG A 114 -8.90 14.08 -22.34
CA ARG A 114 -9.11 12.67 -21.98
C ARG A 114 -7.75 12.11 -21.58
N PRO A 115 -7.35 12.25 -20.31
CA PRO A 115 -6.02 11.89 -19.87
C PRO A 115 -5.68 10.45 -20.21
N VAL A 116 -4.59 10.28 -20.94
CA VAL A 116 -3.95 8.98 -21.16
C VAL A 116 -2.85 8.88 -20.14
N VAL A 117 -3.10 8.13 -19.07
CA VAL A 117 -2.19 8.03 -17.93
C VAL A 117 -1.85 6.57 -17.67
N LYS A 118 -0.55 6.28 -17.55
CA LYS A 118 -0.05 4.98 -17.12
C LYS A 118 0.37 5.08 -15.65
N LEU A 119 -0.29 4.31 -14.80
CA LEU A 119 0.13 4.13 -13.42
C LEU A 119 1.22 3.05 -13.34
N SER A 120 2.33 3.36 -12.66
CA SER A 120 3.36 2.39 -12.26
C SER A 120 3.50 2.41 -10.73
N ILE A 121 3.78 1.25 -10.14
CA ILE A 121 3.81 1.08 -8.68
C ILE A 121 5.15 0.43 -8.35
N HIS A 122 5.91 1.06 -7.47
CA HIS A 122 7.25 0.62 -7.07
C HIS A 122 7.32 0.61 -5.55
N GLN A 123 7.83 -0.47 -4.96
CA GLN A 123 8.24 -0.47 -3.56
C GLN A 123 9.69 -0.03 -3.49
N GLN A 124 9.97 0.98 -2.68
CA GLN A 124 11.32 1.36 -2.30
C GLN A 124 11.54 1.07 -0.82
N GLY A 125 12.38 0.08 -0.58
CA GLY A 125 12.86 -0.36 0.72
C GLY A 125 14.08 -1.25 0.48
N LYS A 126 14.86 -1.54 1.52
CA LYS A 126 15.77 -2.70 1.41
C LYS A 126 14.85 -3.93 1.26
N PRO A 127 15.17 -4.91 0.39
CA PRO A 127 14.43 -6.17 0.42
C PRO A 127 14.46 -6.67 1.87
N HIS A 128 13.29 -6.82 2.48
CA HIS A 128 13.21 -7.26 3.86
C HIS A 128 13.95 -8.59 3.98
N GLN A 129 14.98 -8.63 4.81
CA GLN A 129 15.79 -9.83 4.96
C GLN A 129 15.00 -10.80 5.84
N LEU A 130 14.44 -11.83 5.20
CA LEU A 130 13.85 -12.95 5.93
C LEU A 130 14.93 -13.68 6.73
N THR A 131 14.59 -13.99 7.98
CA THR A 131 15.39 -14.83 8.87
C THR A 131 14.45 -15.63 9.76
N SER A 132 15.00 -16.68 10.38
CA SER A 132 14.27 -17.55 11.31
C SER A 132 14.82 -17.38 12.73
N VAL A 133 13.94 -17.51 13.72
CA VAL A 133 14.32 -17.70 15.13
C VAL A 133 13.73 -19.01 15.63
N GLU A 134 14.53 -19.76 16.37
CA GLU A 134 14.09 -20.93 17.12
C GLU A 134 14.25 -20.64 18.61
N GLY A 135 13.27 -21.03 19.42
CA GLY A 135 13.28 -20.74 20.85
C GLY A 135 12.03 -21.21 21.57
N THR A 136 11.70 -20.50 22.65
CA THR A 136 10.48 -20.73 23.44
C THR A 136 9.65 -19.46 23.50
N ILE A 137 8.34 -19.58 23.42
CA ILE A 137 7.43 -18.45 23.64
C ILE A 137 7.54 -18.02 25.10
N SER A 138 7.77 -16.74 25.35
CA SER A 138 7.84 -16.16 26.69
C SER A 138 6.63 -15.29 27.04
N ALA A 139 5.95 -14.73 26.03
CA ALA A 139 4.72 -13.98 26.20
C ALA A 139 3.94 -13.93 24.88
N VAL A 140 2.62 -13.86 24.99
CA VAL A 140 1.70 -13.59 23.88
C VAL A 140 0.81 -12.42 24.30
N ASP A 141 0.75 -11.38 23.48
CA ASP A 141 -0.11 -10.21 23.71
C ASP A 141 -1.08 -10.07 22.54
N THR A 142 -2.35 -10.43 22.78
CA THR A 142 -3.40 -10.40 21.75
C THR A 142 -3.95 -8.99 21.52
N GLU A 143 -3.83 -8.07 22.49
CA GLU A 143 -4.24 -6.68 22.31
C GLU A 143 -3.24 -5.93 21.43
N ALA A 144 -1.95 -6.15 21.65
CA ALA A 144 -0.87 -5.58 20.84
C ALA A 144 -0.56 -6.38 19.57
N ALA A 145 -1.15 -7.58 19.42
CA ALA A 145 -0.84 -8.54 18.36
C ALA A 145 0.65 -8.88 18.26
N THR A 146 1.26 -9.30 19.37
CA THR A 146 2.70 -9.65 19.41
C THR A 146 2.96 -11.01 20.06
N VAL A 147 4.06 -11.66 19.63
CA VAL A 147 4.62 -12.86 20.27
C VAL A 147 6.06 -12.57 20.69
N SER A 148 6.36 -12.78 21.96
CA SER A 148 7.72 -12.70 22.50
C SER A 148 8.35 -14.08 22.52
N ILE A 149 9.53 -14.21 21.90
CA ILE A 149 10.29 -15.45 21.80
C ILE A 149 11.64 -15.26 22.48
N ILE A 150 12.01 -16.12 23.41
CA ILE A 150 13.38 -16.22 23.91
C ILE A 150 14.13 -17.18 22.98
N PRO A 151 15.11 -16.70 22.16
CA PRO A 151 15.86 -17.55 21.27
C PRO A 151 16.65 -18.64 22.02
N ALA A 152 16.83 -19.78 21.39
CA ALA A 152 17.57 -20.90 21.96
C ALA A 152 19.02 -20.50 22.32
N GLY A 153 19.36 -20.56 23.60
CA GLY A 153 20.68 -20.18 24.11
C GLY A 153 20.84 -18.69 24.41
N GLU A 154 19.79 -17.90 24.24
CA GLU A 154 19.73 -16.49 24.63
C GLU A 154 18.85 -16.29 25.87
N SER A 155 18.92 -15.10 26.48
CA SER A 155 18.13 -14.73 27.66
C SER A 155 17.21 -13.54 27.42
N GLU A 156 17.40 -12.82 26.31
CA GLU A 156 16.58 -11.68 25.93
C GLU A 156 15.55 -12.13 24.90
N ALA A 157 14.31 -11.67 25.06
CA ALA A 157 13.25 -11.99 24.12
C ALA A 157 13.30 -11.05 22.91
N ILE A 158 13.03 -11.61 21.74
CA ILE A 158 12.63 -10.84 20.55
C ILE A 158 11.11 -10.76 20.52
N VAL A 159 10.56 -9.58 20.25
CA VAL A 159 9.11 -9.35 20.16
C VAL A 159 8.77 -9.23 18.69
N LEU A 160 7.94 -10.15 18.18
CA LEU A 160 7.51 -10.17 16.79
C LEU A 160 6.09 -9.62 16.66
N ASP A 161 5.88 -8.76 15.67
CA ASP A 161 4.56 -8.24 15.31
C ASP A 161 3.81 -9.29 14.49
N VAL A 162 2.62 -9.69 14.96
CA VAL A 162 1.74 -10.64 14.29
C VAL A 162 0.74 -9.88 13.43
N LEU A 163 0.80 -10.11 12.13
CA LEU A 163 -0.07 -9.50 11.13
C LEU A 163 -1.22 -10.44 10.74
N PRO A 164 -2.33 -9.92 10.18
CA PRO A 164 -3.45 -10.75 9.73
C PRO A 164 -3.08 -11.84 8.71
N GLN A 165 -1.97 -11.68 7.98
CA GLN A 165 -1.45 -12.66 7.02
C GLN A 165 -0.37 -13.59 7.59
N THR A 166 -0.02 -13.48 8.88
CA THR A 166 0.95 -14.37 9.51
C THR A 166 0.38 -15.77 9.54
N GLU A 167 1.11 -16.74 8.98
CA GLU A 167 0.73 -18.14 9.07
C GLU A 167 1.09 -18.67 10.46
N ILE A 168 0.10 -19.09 11.25
CA ILE A 168 0.32 -19.63 12.59
C ILE A 168 -0.08 -21.10 12.59
N THR A 169 0.77 -21.95 13.14
CA THR A 169 0.47 -23.38 13.35
C THR A 169 0.79 -23.81 14.77
N LEU A 170 -0.03 -24.69 15.32
CA LEU A 170 0.20 -25.39 16.58
C LEU A 170 0.17 -26.89 16.31
N ASP A 171 1.28 -27.58 16.59
CA ASP A 171 1.45 -29.01 16.33
C ASP A 171 1.20 -29.41 14.86
N GLY A 172 1.38 -28.45 13.94
CA GLY A 172 1.20 -28.59 12.50
C GLY A 172 -0.21 -28.30 12.00
N ASP A 173 -1.17 -28.04 12.88
CA ASP A 173 -2.52 -27.60 12.52
C ASP A 173 -2.60 -26.07 12.47
N GLU A 174 -3.42 -25.52 11.55
CA GLU A 174 -3.66 -24.09 11.43
C GLU A 174 -4.25 -23.53 12.74
N ALA A 175 -3.64 -22.45 13.23
CA ALA A 175 -3.99 -21.81 14.49
C ALA A 175 -4.05 -20.29 14.32
N ASN A 176 -4.48 -19.60 15.37
CA ASN A 176 -4.48 -18.14 15.47
C ASN A 176 -3.73 -17.69 16.74
N LEU A 177 -3.59 -16.37 16.93
CA LEU A 177 -2.85 -15.82 18.05
C LEU A 177 -3.49 -16.14 19.42
N ASP A 178 -4.82 -16.19 19.50
CA ASP A 178 -5.53 -16.51 20.75
C ASP A 178 -5.27 -17.96 21.18
N ASP A 179 -5.09 -18.88 20.24
CA ASP A 179 -4.76 -20.29 20.51
C ASP A 179 -3.40 -20.44 21.21
N LEU A 180 -2.50 -19.45 21.06
CA LEU A 180 -1.17 -19.48 21.66
C LEU A 180 -1.13 -18.98 23.12
N VAL A 181 -2.21 -18.33 23.59
CA VAL A 181 -2.27 -17.75 24.95
C VAL A 181 -2.37 -18.84 26.02
N GLU A 182 -2.95 -20.00 25.68
CA GLU A 182 -3.15 -21.11 26.61
C GLU A 182 -1.93 -22.04 26.74
N LEU A 183 -0.84 -21.72 26.04
CA LEU A 183 0.36 -22.57 26.02
C LEU A 183 1.12 -22.52 27.35
N GLU A 184 1.46 -23.70 27.87
CA GLU A 184 2.29 -23.85 29.05
C GLU A 184 3.78 -23.53 28.77
N GLU A 185 4.59 -23.36 29.83
CA GLU A 185 6.04 -23.23 29.67
C GLU A 185 6.63 -24.49 29.02
N GLY A 186 7.55 -24.31 28.06
CA GLY A 186 8.26 -25.42 27.40
C GLY A 186 7.83 -25.74 25.97
N ASN A 187 6.81 -25.05 25.44
CA ASN A 187 6.49 -25.05 24.02
C ASN A 187 7.65 -24.47 23.20
N SER A 188 8.07 -25.20 22.18
CA SER A 188 9.10 -24.73 21.25
C SER A 188 8.45 -23.98 20.09
N VAL A 189 9.13 -22.95 19.59
CA VAL A 189 8.66 -22.14 18.47
C VAL A 189 9.77 -21.96 17.45
N THR A 190 9.39 -22.06 16.18
CA THR A 190 10.16 -21.57 15.05
C THR A 190 9.35 -20.46 14.39
N ALA A 191 9.95 -19.29 14.19
CA ALA A 191 9.28 -18.19 13.51
C ALA A 191 10.15 -17.61 12.39
N ASP A 192 9.55 -17.43 11.21
CA ASP A 192 10.14 -16.67 10.11
C ASP A 192 9.64 -15.22 10.20
N TYR A 193 10.56 -14.27 10.11
CA TYR A 193 10.25 -12.85 10.24
C TYR A 193 11.22 -11.99 9.44
N TYR A 194 10.84 -10.72 9.23
CA TYR A 194 11.68 -9.73 8.59
C TYR A 194 12.61 -9.07 9.60
N LEU A 195 13.93 -9.24 9.42
CA LEU A 195 14.96 -8.81 10.37
C LEU A 195 14.94 -7.31 10.68
N ASP A 196 14.50 -6.49 9.74
CA ASP A 196 14.54 -5.03 9.84
C ASP A 196 13.35 -4.41 10.56
N ASN A 197 12.22 -5.12 10.65
CA ASN A 197 11.00 -4.58 11.28
C ASN A 197 10.29 -5.57 12.22
N LEU A 198 10.82 -6.78 12.42
CA LEU A 198 10.32 -7.79 13.33
C LEU A 198 8.89 -8.29 13.05
N LYS A 199 8.39 -8.09 11.82
CA LYS A 199 7.09 -8.60 11.40
C LYS A 199 7.16 -10.09 11.10
N ALA A 200 6.33 -10.87 11.76
CA ALA A 200 6.22 -12.30 11.56
C ALA A 200 5.60 -12.61 10.18
N VAL A 201 6.13 -13.64 9.54
CA VAL A 201 5.60 -14.25 8.32
C VAL A 201 4.99 -15.60 8.65
N GLN A 202 5.71 -16.41 9.45
CA GLN A 202 5.23 -17.70 9.93
C GLN A 202 5.61 -17.87 11.41
N ILE A 203 4.72 -18.46 12.20
CA ILE A 203 4.96 -18.89 13.57
C ILE A 203 4.50 -20.34 13.68
N ALA A 204 5.44 -21.26 13.87
CA ALA A 204 5.16 -22.68 14.06
C ALA A 204 5.51 -23.07 15.50
N VAL A 205 4.49 -23.47 16.26
CA VAL A 205 4.62 -23.87 17.65
C VAL A 205 4.47 -25.37 17.77
N GLN A 206 5.32 -25.99 18.58
CA GLN A 206 5.26 -27.41 18.90
C GLN A 206 5.19 -27.62 20.40
N SER A 207 4.18 -28.38 20.82
CA SER A 207 4.01 -28.86 22.18
C SER A 207 5.21 -29.69 22.63
N PRO A 208 5.60 -29.61 23.91
CA PRO A 208 6.66 -30.46 24.44
C PRO A 208 6.27 -31.94 24.26
N PRO A 209 7.23 -32.83 23.96
CA PRO A 209 6.94 -34.25 23.80
C PRO A 209 6.31 -34.82 25.08
N GLU A 210 5.17 -35.51 24.95
CA GLU A 210 4.55 -36.23 26.08
C GLU A 210 5.55 -37.25 26.66
N SER A 211 5.79 -37.16 27.97
CA SER A 211 6.76 -37.99 28.71
C SER A 211 6.28 -39.39 29.04
#